data_AF-Q54XT8-F1
#
_entry.id   AF-Q54XT8-F1
#
_cell.length_a   1.000
_cell.length_b   1.000
_cell.length_c   1.000
_cell.angle_alpha   90.00
_cell.angle_beta   90.00
_cell.angle_gamma   90.00
#
_symmetry.space_group_name_H-M   'P 1'
#
loop_
_entity.id
_entity.type
_entity.pdbx_description
1 polymer ?
#
loop_
_entity_poly.entity_id
_entity_poly.type
_entity_poly.pdbx_seq_one_letter_code
_entity_poly.pdbx_strand_id
1 'polypeptide(L)'
;MKPDIIKKRRPLPSDDEDEYNEEDEMYEDDNNNYEEDEDDDDDDDEDDEDDDENEEELIKQQLSNVSFSSLLKYKKNGPTDKLNLNTITKNLQQQKSFKKEEQQEKEEMNSKNKYKIKRESSDAPVEMTAMKPVSRFRQVVVNKTKMNVRDPRFDSLSGGKYNEDLYRKRYGFLDDVIKRDVERMESTWKQMDDCRERDQLYKKIQSKKSQLKTQQLKDQKRETKNKLWSNEIESVKKGKTPYHISNKTVKQFELQEKFKQLKASNKLDKFMETKRKRISSKEKTFLPQRRSFDQDEN
;
A
#
# COMPACT_ATOMS: atom_id res chain seq x y z
N MET A 1 6.08 3.33 80.02
CA MET A 1 6.57 3.70 78.66
C MET A 1 7.47 2.58 78.18
N LYS A 2 7.00 1.74 77.25
CA LYS A 2 7.83 0.70 76.65
C LYS A 2 8.57 1.34 75.47
N PRO A 3 9.91 1.30 75.41
CA PRO A 3 10.67 1.96 74.36
C PRO A 3 10.45 1.23 73.02
N ASP A 4 10.20 2.01 71.98
CA ASP A 4 10.02 1.53 70.61
C ASP A 4 11.25 0.76 70.14
N ILE A 5 11.07 -0.53 69.87
CA ILE A 5 12.09 -1.40 69.32
C ILE A 5 12.28 -0.99 67.86
N ILE A 6 13.29 -0.16 67.63
CA ILE A 6 13.79 0.22 66.31
C ILE A 6 14.18 -1.07 65.59
N LYS A 7 13.32 -1.51 64.67
CA LYS A 7 13.60 -2.63 63.76
C LYS A 7 14.83 -2.26 62.95
N LYS A 8 15.97 -2.85 63.31
CA LYS A 8 17.23 -2.77 62.56
C LYS A 8 16.93 -3.19 61.12
N ARG A 9 16.93 -2.22 60.20
CA ARG A 9 16.80 -2.45 58.76
C ARG A 9 17.96 -3.37 58.36
N ARG A 10 17.63 -4.50 57.73
CA ARG A 10 18.64 -5.37 57.11
C ARG A 10 19.39 -4.56 56.06
N PRO A 11 20.73 -4.62 56.03
CA PRO A 11 21.53 -3.99 54.98
C PRO A 11 21.07 -4.50 53.62
N LEU A 12 20.88 -3.58 52.68
CA LEU A 12 20.71 -3.91 51.27
C LEU A 12 21.97 -4.66 50.80
N PRO A 13 21.85 -5.76 50.04
CA PRO A 13 23.00 -6.40 49.42
C PRO A 13 23.77 -5.35 48.63
N SER A 14 25.07 -5.30 48.91
CA SER A 14 26.07 -4.51 48.21
C SER A 14 25.96 -4.74 46.71
N ASP A 15 26.08 -3.65 45.96
CA ASP A 15 26.25 -3.56 44.51
C ASP A 15 26.98 -4.78 43.94
N ASP A 16 26.22 -5.82 43.60
CA ASP A 16 26.62 -6.71 42.52
C ASP A 16 26.49 -5.79 41.30
N GLU A 17 27.64 -5.39 40.78
CA GLU A 17 27.75 -4.76 39.48
C GLU A 17 27.09 -5.72 38.50
N ASP A 18 25.80 -5.51 38.27
CA ASP A 18 25.09 -6.01 37.11
C ASP A 18 25.83 -5.37 35.94
N GLU A 19 26.89 -6.06 35.50
CA GLU A 19 27.53 -5.91 34.22
C GLU A 19 26.38 -6.07 33.22
N TYR A 20 25.80 -4.93 32.86
CA TYR A 20 24.78 -4.82 31.84
C TYR A 20 25.38 -5.44 30.61
N ASN A 21 25.04 -6.70 30.40
CA ASN A 21 25.48 -7.48 29.27
C ASN A 21 24.85 -6.80 28.04
N GLU A 22 25.59 -5.86 27.45
CA GLU A 22 25.22 -5.08 26.27
C GLU A 22 25.04 -5.99 25.02
N GLU A 23 25.16 -7.31 25.19
CA GLU A 23 25.01 -8.32 24.14
C GLU A 23 23.67 -9.06 24.12
N ASP A 24 22.68 -8.68 24.95
CA ASP A 24 21.31 -9.19 24.80
C ASP A 24 20.45 -8.26 23.93
N GLU A 25 20.95 -7.89 22.74
CA GLU A 25 20.12 -7.43 21.61
C GLU A 25 19.29 -8.62 21.06
N MET A 26 18.54 -9.32 21.94
CA MET A 26 17.58 -10.37 21.58
C MET A 26 16.19 -9.77 21.35
N TYR A 27 16.14 -8.83 20.41
CA TYR A 27 15.10 -8.86 19.41
C TYR A 27 15.79 -9.10 18.08
N GLU A 28 16.28 -10.33 17.89
CA GLU A 28 16.17 -10.94 16.56
C GLU A 28 14.67 -10.97 16.26
N ASP A 29 14.14 -9.80 15.87
CA ASP A 29 12.91 -9.66 15.11
C ASP A 29 13.22 -10.38 13.81
N ASP A 30 13.10 -11.68 13.95
CA ASP A 30 12.90 -12.70 12.94
C ASP A 30 11.44 -12.59 12.47
N ASN A 31 10.91 -11.35 12.34
CA ASN A 31 10.11 -10.89 11.18
C ASN A 31 10.92 -11.05 9.90
N ASN A 32 11.38 -12.27 9.77
CA ASN A 32 12.06 -12.84 8.68
C ASN A 32 10.92 -13.11 7.70
N ASN A 33 10.49 -12.03 7.03
CA ASN A 33 9.51 -12.04 5.97
C ASN A 33 10.07 -12.73 4.70
N TYR A 34 10.78 -13.84 4.88
CA TYR A 34 10.41 -15.02 4.13
C TYR A 34 9.21 -15.61 4.87
N GLU A 35 8.09 -14.89 4.82
CA GLU A 35 6.93 -15.61 4.35
C GLU A 35 7.44 -16.26 3.05
N GLU A 36 7.73 -17.56 3.15
CA GLU A 36 7.01 -18.47 2.29
C GLU A 36 5.59 -17.90 2.27
N ASP A 37 5.37 -16.97 1.32
CA ASP A 37 4.10 -16.80 0.65
C ASP A 37 3.82 -18.21 0.12
N GLU A 38 3.43 -19.09 1.04
CA GLU A 38 2.81 -20.40 0.82
C GLU A 38 1.32 -20.17 0.55
N ASP A 39 0.92 -18.91 0.37
CA ASP A 39 -0.34 -18.52 -0.23
C ASP A 39 -0.04 -18.32 -1.72
N ASP A 40 -0.56 -19.26 -2.51
CA ASP A 40 -0.64 -19.30 -3.98
C ASP A 40 0.62 -19.75 -4.75
N ASP A 41 0.98 -21.03 -4.56
CA ASP A 41 1.50 -21.88 -5.66
C ASP A 41 0.32 -22.56 -6.41
N ASP A 42 -0.83 -21.87 -6.51
CA ASP A 42 -1.80 -22.09 -7.60
C ASP A 42 -1.37 -21.23 -8.81
N ASP A 43 -0.07 -21.22 -9.14
CA ASP A 43 0.35 -21.02 -10.52
C ASP A 43 0.04 -22.34 -11.24
N ASP A 44 -1.26 -22.61 -11.42
CA ASP A 44 -1.72 -23.37 -12.59
C ASP A 44 -1.09 -22.63 -13.77
N ASP A 45 -0.05 -23.23 -14.37
CA ASP A 45 0.62 -22.78 -15.60
C ASP A 45 -0.32 -22.93 -16.82
N GLU A 46 -1.60 -22.66 -16.63
CA GLU A 46 -2.70 -22.53 -17.58
C GLU A 46 -3.54 -21.37 -17.00
N ASP A 47 -3.24 -20.11 -17.28
CA ASP A 47 -3.99 -19.39 -18.31
C ASP A 47 -3.36 -18.02 -18.60
N ASP A 48 -2.89 -17.83 -19.83
CA ASP A 48 -2.86 -16.51 -20.49
C ASP A 48 -4.33 -16.05 -20.80
N GLU A 49 -5.28 -16.16 -19.85
CA GLU A 49 -6.66 -15.64 -19.96
C GLU A 49 -6.97 -14.51 -18.95
N ASP A 50 -5.99 -14.05 -18.15
CA ASP A 50 -6.16 -12.89 -17.24
C ASP A 50 -6.25 -11.52 -17.95
N ASP A 51 -5.92 -11.45 -19.24
CA ASP A 51 -6.20 -10.25 -20.03
C ASP A 51 -7.72 -10.16 -20.33
N ASP A 52 -8.44 -11.29 -20.39
CA ASP A 52 -9.87 -11.31 -20.74
C ASP A 52 -10.77 -10.86 -19.57
N GLU A 53 -10.50 -11.24 -18.32
CA GLU A 53 -11.32 -10.78 -17.17
C GLU A 53 -11.21 -9.26 -16.96
N ASN A 54 -10.00 -8.71 -17.11
CA ASN A 54 -9.77 -7.27 -17.03
C ASN A 54 -10.43 -6.54 -18.21
N GLU A 55 -10.41 -7.13 -19.41
CA GLU A 55 -11.14 -6.62 -20.56
C GLU A 55 -12.66 -6.68 -20.35
N GLU A 56 -13.20 -7.74 -19.77
CA GLU A 56 -14.63 -7.87 -19.47
C GLU A 56 -15.09 -6.81 -18.47
N GLU A 57 -14.35 -6.59 -17.38
CA GLU A 57 -14.65 -5.54 -16.42
C GLU A 57 -14.59 -4.15 -17.06
N LEU A 58 -13.59 -3.91 -17.91
CA LEU A 58 -13.45 -2.66 -18.65
C LEU A 58 -14.61 -2.47 -19.64
N ILE A 59 -15.01 -3.51 -20.36
CA ILE A 59 -16.15 -3.50 -21.29
C ILE A 59 -17.44 -3.26 -20.51
N LYS A 60 -17.63 -3.87 -19.34
CA LYS A 60 -18.80 -3.67 -18.48
C LYS A 60 -18.89 -2.23 -17.97
N GLN A 61 -17.77 -1.65 -17.54
CA GLN A 61 -17.69 -0.24 -17.17
C GLN A 61 -17.99 0.68 -18.37
N GLN A 62 -17.45 0.37 -19.56
CA GLN A 62 -17.73 1.13 -20.78
C GLN A 62 -19.20 1.04 -21.20
N LEU A 63 -19.80 -0.15 -21.19
CA LEU A 63 -21.20 -0.39 -21.54
C LEU A 63 -22.17 0.27 -20.55
N SER A 64 -21.80 0.38 -19.27
CA SER A 64 -22.62 1.08 -18.26
C SER A 64 -22.83 2.57 -18.59
N ASN A 65 -21.88 3.18 -19.31
CA ASN A 65 -21.95 4.58 -19.73
C ASN A 65 -22.69 4.78 -21.06
N VAL A 66 -23.03 3.71 -21.78
CA VAL A 66 -23.75 3.78 -23.07
C VAL A 66 -25.23 3.55 -22.83
N SER A 67 -26.07 4.48 -23.29
CA SER A 67 -27.53 4.35 -23.10
C SER A 67 -28.09 3.13 -23.85
N PHE A 68 -29.06 2.46 -23.24
CA PHE A 68 -29.69 1.25 -23.77
C PHE A 68 -30.23 1.42 -25.21
N SER A 69 -30.73 2.60 -25.56
CA SER A 69 -31.20 2.90 -26.92
C SER A 69 -30.08 2.82 -27.96
N SER A 70 -28.85 3.17 -27.59
CA SER A 70 -27.68 3.10 -28.46
C SER A 70 -27.29 1.63 -28.68
N LEU A 71 -27.29 0.82 -27.62
CA LEU A 71 -27.03 -0.63 -27.71
C LEU A 71 -28.06 -1.34 -28.58
N LEU A 72 -29.35 -0.95 -28.50
CA LEU A 72 -30.39 -1.51 -29.36
C LEU A 72 -30.18 -1.18 -30.84
N LYS A 73 -29.70 0.03 -31.15
CA LYS A 73 -29.34 0.42 -32.53
C LYS A 73 -28.16 -0.41 -33.05
N TYR A 74 -27.13 -0.62 -32.23
CA TYR A 74 -25.99 -1.48 -32.60
C TYR A 74 -26.41 -2.93 -32.83
N LYS A 75 -27.27 -3.49 -31.97
CA LYS A 75 -27.81 -4.85 -32.14
C LYS A 75 -28.62 -5.01 -33.42
N LYS A 76 -29.43 -4.00 -33.78
CA LYS A 76 -30.27 -4.03 -34.98
C LYS A 76 -29.46 -3.93 -36.27
N ASN A 77 -28.39 -3.14 -36.26
CA ASN A 77 -27.61 -2.87 -37.48
C ASN A 77 -26.42 -3.82 -37.66
N GLY A 78 -26.13 -4.68 -36.67
CA GLY A 78 -25.08 -5.71 -36.75
C GLY A 78 -23.67 -5.13 -36.93
N PRO A 79 -22.63 -5.94 -36.73
CA PRO A 79 -21.25 -5.53 -37.04
C PRO A 79 -21.03 -5.65 -38.56
N THR A 80 -21.86 -4.97 -39.35
CA THR A 80 -21.64 -4.86 -40.79
C THR A 80 -20.75 -3.65 -41.04
N ASP A 81 -19.54 -3.96 -41.50
CA ASP A 81 -18.61 -3.10 -42.24
C ASP A 81 -18.12 -1.81 -41.58
N LYS A 82 -16.91 -1.92 -41.01
CA LYS A 82 -15.88 -0.86 -40.92
C LYS A 82 -16.46 0.55 -40.75
N LEU A 83 -17.20 0.76 -39.68
CA LEU A 83 -17.75 2.08 -39.32
C LEU A 83 -16.65 2.96 -38.72
N ASN A 84 -15.82 3.45 -39.63
CA ASN A 84 -15.17 4.76 -39.66
C ASN A 84 -15.21 5.50 -38.31
N LEU A 85 -14.04 5.65 -37.67
CA LEU A 85 -13.80 6.40 -36.42
C LEU A 85 -14.50 7.77 -36.36
N ASN A 86 -14.83 8.34 -37.53
CA ASN A 86 -15.64 9.54 -37.68
C ASN A 86 -17.04 9.46 -37.04
N THR A 87 -17.58 8.26 -36.79
CA THR A 87 -18.88 8.11 -36.13
C THR A 87 -18.77 8.28 -34.61
N ILE A 88 -17.63 7.91 -34.01
CA ILE A 88 -17.38 8.14 -32.57
C ILE A 88 -17.19 9.64 -32.31
N THR A 89 -16.48 10.36 -33.17
CA THR A 89 -16.32 11.82 -33.05
C THR A 89 -17.63 12.57 -33.32
N LYS A 90 -18.46 12.11 -34.27
CA LYS A 90 -19.81 12.63 -34.45
C LYS A 90 -20.73 12.30 -33.29
N ASN A 91 -20.59 11.14 -32.64
CA ASN A 91 -21.35 10.83 -31.43
C ASN A 91 -20.92 11.70 -30.24
N LEU A 92 -19.64 12.09 -30.13
CA LEU A 92 -19.21 13.06 -29.13
C LEU A 92 -19.76 14.47 -29.41
N GLN A 93 -19.89 14.86 -30.69
CA GLN A 93 -20.60 16.08 -31.07
C GLN A 93 -22.11 15.97 -30.85
N GLN A 94 -22.71 14.80 -31.10
CA GLN A 94 -24.12 14.55 -30.82
C GLN A 94 -24.38 14.50 -29.31
N GLN A 95 -23.46 14.03 -28.48
CA GLN A 95 -23.60 14.11 -27.02
C GLN A 95 -23.51 15.57 -26.55
N LYS A 96 -22.71 16.42 -27.21
CA LYS A 96 -22.74 17.86 -26.97
C LYS A 96 -24.06 18.49 -27.44
N SER A 97 -24.66 18.03 -28.54
CA SER A 97 -26.00 18.49 -28.94
C SER A 97 -27.10 17.93 -28.05
N PHE A 98 -27.03 16.68 -27.56
CA PHE A 98 -27.96 16.13 -26.56
C PHE A 98 -27.87 16.87 -25.23
N LYS A 99 -26.68 17.32 -24.81
CA LYS A 99 -26.58 18.19 -23.62
C LYS A 99 -27.19 19.57 -23.89
N LYS A 100 -27.15 20.04 -25.13
CA LYS A 100 -27.78 21.30 -25.56
C LYS A 100 -29.29 21.14 -25.75
N GLU A 101 -29.77 19.99 -26.21
CA GLU A 101 -31.18 19.62 -26.33
C GLU A 101 -31.77 19.27 -24.96
N GLU A 102 -31.03 18.67 -24.03
CA GLU A 102 -31.48 18.48 -22.65
C GLU A 102 -31.48 19.81 -21.89
N GLN A 103 -30.56 20.73 -22.23
CA GLN A 103 -30.65 22.12 -21.77
C GLN A 103 -31.82 22.86 -22.42
N GLN A 104 -32.09 22.66 -23.71
CA GLN A 104 -33.23 23.25 -24.41
C GLN A 104 -34.57 22.64 -23.98
N GLU A 105 -34.65 21.34 -23.70
CA GLU A 105 -35.84 20.67 -23.16
C GLU A 105 -36.03 21.02 -21.69
N LYS A 106 -34.95 21.21 -20.91
CA LYS A 106 -35.07 21.82 -19.58
C LYS A 106 -35.50 23.28 -19.68
N GLU A 107 -35.11 24.01 -20.73
CA GLU A 107 -35.60 25.37 -20.97
C GLU A 107 -37.05 25.40 -21.50
N GLU A 108 -37.46 24.44 -22.32
CA GLU A 108 -38.79 24.31 -22.92
C GLU A 108 -39.82 23.73 -21.93
N MET A 109 -39.47 22.70 -21.16
CA MET A 109 -40.31 22.17 -20.08
C MET A 109 -40.43 23.18 -18.94
N ASN A 110 -39.39 23.97 -18.68
CA ASN A 110 -39.49 25.07 -17.75
C ASN A 110 -40.23 26.28 -18.36
N SER A 111 -40.44 26.34 -19.68
CA SER A 111 -41.23 27.40 -20.34
C SER A 111 -42.74 27.17 -20.31
N LYS A 112 -43.21 25.91 -20.31
CA LYS A 112 -44.65 25.59 -20.31
C LYS A 112 -45.37 25.87 -18.99
N ASN A 113 -44.64 26.09 -17.89
CA ASN A 113 -45.24 26.48 -16.61
C ASN A 113 -44.81 27.86 -16.10
N LYS A 114 -44.27 28.71 -16.99
CA LYS A 114 -44.05 30.12 -16.69
C LYS A 114 -45.39 30.82 -16.73
N TYR A 115 -46.12 30.77 -15.61
CA TYR A 115 -46.93 31.91 -15.20
C TYR A 115 -46.04 33.13 -15.42
N LYS A 116 -46.34 33.96 -16.44
CA LYS A 116 -45.61 35.20 -16.70
C LYS A 116 -45.83 36.06 -15.47
N ILE A 117 -44.93 35.96 -14.49
CA ILE A 117 -45.03 36.72 -13.26
C ILE A 117 -44.85 38.17 -13.69
N LYS A 118 -45.95 38.93 -13.67
CA LYS A 118 -45.94 40.35 -14.01
C LYS A 118 -45.07 41.04 -12.97
N ARG A 119 -44.03 41.72 -13.42
CA ARG A 119 -43.21 42.60 -12.59
C ARG A 119 -43.49 44.03 -13.03
N GLU A 120 -43.47 44.96 -12.10
CA GLU A 120 -43.63 46.39 -12.41
C GLU A 120 -42.42 46.95 -13.17
N SER A 121 -41.22 46.39 -12.96
CA SER A 121 -39.99 46.71 -13.70
C SER A 121 -39.02 45.52 -13.74
N SER A 122 -37.96 45.60 -14.56
CA SER A 122 -36.96 44.52 -14.70
C SER A 122 -36.25 44.20 -13.38
N ASP A 123 -35.94 45.25 -12.62
CA ASP A 123 -35.18 45.18 -11.36
C ASP A 123 -36.09 45.12 -10.12
N ALA A 124 -37.41 45.09 -10.30
CA ALA A 124 -38.36 44.94 -9.21
C ALA A 124 -38.36 43.50 -8.66
N PRO A 125 -38.52 43.33 -7.34
CA PRO A 125 -38.68 42.02 -6.75
C PRO A 125 -39.94 41.32 -7.28
N VAL A 126 -39.91 39.99 -7.29
CA VAL A 126 -41.01 39.18 -7.80
C VAL A 126 -41.94 38.80 -6.66
N GLU A 127 -43.20 39.22 -6.74
CA GLU A 127 -44.23 38.74 -5.81
C GLU A 127 -44.48 37.24 -6.04
N MET A 128 -44.41 36.46 -4.96
CA MET A 128 -44.57 35.01 -4.99
C MET A 128 -45.72 34.62 -4.06
N THR A 129 -46.55 33.65 -4.46
CA THR A 129 -47.66 33.19 -3.63
C THR A 129 -47.13 32.47 -2.39
N ALA A 130 -47.69 32.77 -1.21
CA ALA A 130 -47.33 32.11 0.05
C ALA A 130 -47.61 30.59 0.05
N MET A 131 -48.44 30.12 -0.90
CA MET A 131 -48.73 28.69 -1.09
C MET A 131 -47.56 27.91 -1.70
N LYS A 132 -46.56 28.57 -2.28
CA LYS A 132 -45.37 27.90 -2.82
C LYS A 132 -44.40 27.62 -1.68
N PRO A 133 -44.21 26.35 -1.27
CA PRO A 133 -43.26 26.02 -0.22
C PRO A 133 -41.83 26.32 -0.70
N VAL A 134 -41.04 26.96 0.16
CA VAL A 134 -39.61 27.20 -0.09
C VAL A 134 -38.88 25.86 0.00
N SER A 135 -38.11 25.49 -1.04
CA SER A 135 -37.33 24.25 -1.00
C SER A 135 -36.32 24.28 0.14
N ARG A 136 -36.21 23.16 0.87
CA ARG A 136 -35.24 23.01 1.98
C ARG A 136 -33.81 23.24 1.52
N PHE A 137 -33.50 22.81 0.29
CA PHE A 137 -32.19 22.98 -0.33
C PHE A 137 -32.15 24.29 -1.11
N ARG A 138 -31.21 25.16 -0.75
CA ARG A 138 -30.85 26.34 -1.55
C ARG A 138 -29.76 25.92 -2.53
N GLN A 139 -29.97 26.18 -3.81
CA GLN A 139 -28.89 26.10 -4.80
C GLN A 139 -27.93 27.27 -4.54
N VAL A 140 -26.97 27.05 -3.63
CA VAL A 140 -25.80 27.92 -3.54
C VAL A 140 -25.07 27.72 -4.86
N VAL A 141 -24.98 28.77 -5.69
CA VAL A 141 -24.11 28.74 -6.86
C VAL A 141 -22.72 28.40 -6.34
N VAL A 142 -22.26 27.17 -6.59
CA VAL A 142 -20.94 26.73 -6.14
C VAL A 142 -19.96 27.65 -6.84
N ASN A 143 -19.42 28.62 -6.08
CA ASN A 143 -18.47 29.58 -6.60
C ASN A 143 -17.36 28.82 -7.33
N LYS A 144 -17.21 29.15 -8.61
CA LYS A 144 -16.15 28.81 -9.59
C LYS A 144 -15.10 27.84 -9.06
N THR A 145 -14.99 26.68 -9.70
CA THR A 145 -13.96 25.64 -9.51
C THR A 145 -12.76 26.16 -8.71
N LYS A 146 -12.66 25.76 -7.44
CA LYS A 146 -11.57 26.19 -6.56
C LYS A 146 -10.26 25.90 -7.28
N MET A 147 -9.44 26.93 -7.48
CA MET A 147 -8.12 26.77 -8.08
C MET A 147 -7.26 25.99 -7.10
N ASN A 148 -7.04 24.70 -7.38
CA ASN A 148 -6.17 23.87 -6.56
C ASN A 148 -4.74 24.38 -6.74
N VAL A 149 -4.16 24.97 -5.68
CA VAL A 149 -2.74 25.36 -5.68
C VAL A 149 -1.93 24.07 -5.81
N ARG A 150 -1.22 23.92 -6.93
CA ARG A 150 -0.39 22.74 -7.21
C ARG A 150 1.05 23.01 -6.75
N ASP A 151 1.56 22.15 -5.88
CA ASP A 151 2.99 22.10 -5.54
C ASP A 151 3.64 20.99 -6.38
N PRO A 152 4.61 21.30 -7.26
CA PRO A 152 5.26 20.29 -8.10
C PRO A 152 5.88 19.12 -7.33
N ARG A 153 6.24 19.30 -6.04
CA ARG A 153 6.79 18.23 -5.20
C ARG A 153 5.76 17.14 -4.88
N PHE A 154 4.50 17.55 -4.77
CA PHE A 154 3.39 16.70 -4.33
C PHE A 154 2.35 16.49 -5.44
N ASP A 155 2.56 17.10 -6.61
CA ASP A 155 1.65 16.97 -7.73
C ASP A 155 1.92 15.68 -8.49
N SER A 156 0.88 14.84 -8.58
CA SER A 156 0.93 13.53 -9.23
C SER A 156 1.39 13.61 -10.70
N LEU A 157 1.16 14.75 -11.37
CA LEU A 157 1.62 14.98 -12.75
C LEU A 157 3.11 15.33 -12.84
N SER A 158 3.67 15.98 -11.81
CA SER A 158 5.04 16.50 -11.84
C SER A 158 6.07 15.47 -11.38
N GLY A 159 5.70 14.59 -10.43
CA GLY A 159 6.62 13.62 -9.81
C GLY A 159 6.73 12.25 -10.52
N GLY A 160 5.83 11.93 -11.46
CA GLY A 160 5.78 10.62 -12.10
C GLY A 160 5.58 9.45 -11.11
N LYS A 161 5.77 8.21 -11.58
CA LYS A 161 5.76 7.02 -10.72
C LYS A 161 7.07 6.92 -9.94
N TYR A 162 6.99 6.47 -8.68
CA TYR A 162 8.16 6.24 -7.85
C TYR A 162 9.09 5.20 -8.48
N ASN A 163 10.37 5.55 -8.64
CA ASN A 163 11.41 4.67 -9.17
C ASN A 163 12.45 4.41 -8.09
N GLU A 164 12.41 3.20 -7.51
CA GLU A 164 13.30 2.76 -6.43
C GLU A 164 14.78 2.81 -6.81
N ASP A 165 15.15 2.40 -8.03
CA ASP A 165 16.55 2.39 -8.48
C ASP A 165 17.11 3.81 -8.58
N LEU A 166 16.31 4.74 -9.10
CA LEU A 166 16.69 6.13 -9.23
C LEU A 166 16.75 6.82 -7.87
N TYR A 167 15.80 6.51 -6.99
CA TYR A 167 15.81 6.98 -5.61
C TYR A 167 17.08 6.51 -4.89
N ARG A 168 17.41 5.21 -4.98
CA ARG A 168 18.61 4.68 -4.34
C ARG A 168 19.89 5.34 -4.83
N LYS A 169 20.01 5.57 -6.15
CA LYS A 169 21.19 6.24 -6.73
C LYS A 169 21.36 7.68 -6.23
N ARG A 170 20.26 8.41 -6.02
CA ARG A 170 20.27 9.82 -5.61
C ARG A 170 20.31 10.02 -4.11
N TYR A 171 19.63 9.17 -3.35
CA TYR A 171 19.37 9.32 -1.93
C TYR A 171 19.92 8.18 -1.07
N GLY A 172 20.77 7.31 -1.62
CA GLY A 172 21.39 6.22 -0.86
C GLY A 172 22.22 6.69 0.34
N PHE A 173 22.73 7.92 0.30
CA PHE A 173 23.46 8.55 1.40
C PHE A 173 22.60 8.77 2.66
N LEU A 174 21.27 8.76 2.53
CA LEU A 174 20.36 8.94 3.67
C LEU A 174 20.53 7.84 4.71
N ASP A 175 20.96 6.65 4.34
CA ASP A 175 21.23 5.57 5.30
C ASP A 175 22.33 5.97 6.29
N ASP A 176 23.37 6.65 5.81
CA ASP A 176 24.46 7.12 6.67
C ASP A 176 24.02 8.31 7.52
N VAL A 177 23.11 9.14 7.01
CA VAL A 177 22.48 10.20 7.82
C VAL A 177 21.67 9.59 8.95
N ILE A 178 20.87 8.57 8.65
CA ILE A 178 20.06 7.84 9.64
C ILE A 178 20.95 7.15 10.68
N LYS A 179 22.06 6.52 10.28
CA LYS A 179 23.01 5.92 11.23
C LYS A 179 23.56 6.96 12.22
N ARG A 180 24.00 8.11 11.73
CA ARG A 180 24.47 9.21 12.60
C ARG A 180 23.36 9.77 13.48
N ASP A 181 22.13 9.82 12.98
CA ASP A 181 20.97 10.20 13.79
C ASP A 181 20.71 9.19 14.91
N VAL A 182 20.83 7.88 14.63
CA VAL A 182 20.71 6.82 15.62
C VAL A 182 21.79 6.96 16.70
N GLU A 183 23.05 7.13 16.33
CA GLU A 183 24.15 7.36 17.28
C GLU A 183 23.90 8.59 18.16
N ARG A 184 23.42 9.70 17.58
CA ARG A 184 23.03 10.90 18.33
C ARG A 184 21.89 10.60 19.30
N MET A 185 20.84 9.92 18.84
CA MET A 185 19.71 9.56 19.69
C MET A 185 20.13 8.64 20.84
N GLU A 186 21.01 7.68 20.60
CA GLU A 186 21.57 6.80 21.63
C GLU A 186 22.35 7.60 22.67
N SER A 187 23.17 8.57 22.26
CA SER A 187 23.88 9.45 23.18
C SER A 187 22.93 10.28 24.05
N THR A 188 21.85 10.82 23.47
CA THR A 188 20.83 11.55 24.22
C THR A 188 20.03 10.64 25.15
N TRP A 189 19.73 9.41 24.71
CA TRP A 189 19.02 8.41 25.50
C TRP A 189 19.79 8.02 26.76
N LYS A 190 21.12 7.89 26.66
CA LYS A 190 22.00 7.63 27.81
C LYS A 190 22.05 8.79 28.81
N GLN A 191 21.86 10.03 28.35
CA GLN A 191 21.93 11.24 29.19
C GLN A 191 20.57 11.66 29.79
N MET A 192 19.46 11.23 29.21
CA MET A 192 18.12 11.65 29.64
C MET A 192 17.72 10.98 30.95
N ASP A 193 17.30 11.77 31.94
CA ASP A 193 16.80 11.27 33.23
C ASP A 193 15.31 10.92 33.22
N ASP A 194 14.49 11.68 32.49
CA ASP A 194 13.03 11.45 32.46
C ASP A 194 12.69 10.11 31.81
N CYS A 195 12.01 9.24 32.55
CA CYS A 195 11.70 7.89 32.12
C CYS A 195 10.74 7.86 30.92
N ARG A 196 9.80 8.81 30.84
CA ARG A 196 8.81 8.86 29.75
C ARG A 196 9.45 9.29 28.44
N GLU A 197 10.22 10.37 28.46
CA GLU A 197 10.97 10.83 27.29
C GLU A 197 12.02 9.80 26.86
N ARG A 198 12.70 9.16 27.82
CA ARG A 198 13.67 8.09 27.55
C ARG A 198 13.03 6.89 26.81
N ASP A 199 11.85 6.43 27.25
CA ASP A 199 11.12 5.34 26.57
C ASP A 199 10.66 5.73 25.16
N GLN A 200 10.14 6.95 24.98
CA GLN A 200 9.77 7.46 23.65
C GLN A 200 10.97 7.53 22.70
N LEU A 201 12.13 7.94 23.20
CA LEU A 201 13.35 8.00 22.42
C LEU A 201 13.87 6.61 22.06
N TYR A 202 13.82 5.66 23.00
CA TYR A 202 14.15 4.26 22.75
C TYR A 202 13.31 3.65 21.61
N LYS A 203 12.00 3.87 21.62
CA LYS A 203 11.09 3.43 20.55
C LYS A 203 11.46 4.04 19.19
N LYS A 204 11.87 5.31 19.16
CA LYS A 204 12.34 5.97 17.92
C LYS A 204 13.65 5.34 17.42
N ILE A 205 14.60 5.05 18.31
CA ILE A 205 15.86 4.37 17.97
C ILE A 205 15.54 3.00 17.36
N GLN A 206 14.72 2.20 18.02
CA GLN A 206 14.32 0.87 17.54
C GLN A 206 13.66 0.94 16.16
N SER A 207 12.74 1.90 15.95
CA SER A 207 12.10 2.13 14.65
C SER A 207 13.12 2.46 13.55
N LYS A 208 14.11 3.32 13.85
CA LYS A 208 15.16 3.69 12.89
C LYS A 208 16.14 2.54 12.60
N LYS A 209 16.53 1.77 13.62
CA LYS A 209 17.33 0.55 13.45
C LYS A 209 16.60 -0.48 12.58
N SER A 210 15.30 -0.69 12.82
CA SER A 210 14.46 -1.58 12.00
C SER A 210 14.36 -1.10 10.55
N GLN A 211 14.12 0.20 10.34
CA GLN A 211 14.10 0.81 9.01
C GLN A 211 15.41 0.55 8.25
N LEU A 212 16.56 0.72 8.90
CA LEU A 212 17.87 0.47 8.29
C LEU A 212 18.07 -1.02 7.97
N LYS A 213 17.69 -1.93 8.86
CA LYS A 213 17.75 -3.39 8.63
C LYS A 213 16.89 -3.81 7.44
N THR A 214 15.67 -3.30 7.34
CA THR A 214 14.78 -3.55 6.19
C THR A 214 15.39 -3.03 4.89
N GLN A 215 16.01 -1.84 4.92
CA GLN A 215 16.69 -1.30 3.73
C GLN A 215 17.90 -2.15 3.33
N GLN A 216 18.69 -2.62 4.29
CA GLN A 216 19.82 -3.53 4.03
C GLN A 216 19.34 -4.82 3.36
N LEU A 217 18.23 -5.40 3.82
CA LEU A 217 17.67 -6.60 3.20
C LEU A 217 17.23 -6.35 1.75
N LYS A 218 16.57 -5.22 1.48
CA LYS A 218 16.19 -4.82 0.11
C LYS A 218 17.42 -4.61 -0.77
N ASP A 219 18.47 -4.02 -0.22
CA ASP A 219 19.72 -3.79 -0.93
C ASP A 219 20.42 -5.10 -1.30
N GLN A 220 20.44 -6.08 -0.39
CA GLN A 220 20.95 -7.43 -0.66
C GLN A 220 20.18 -8.10 -1.80
N LYS A 221 18.84 -8.07 -1.79
CA LYS A 221 18.01 -8.60 -2.89
C LYS A 221 18.29 -7.88 -4.22
N ARG A 222 18.48 -6.56 -4.19
CA ARG A 222 18.83 -5.81 -5.40
C ARG A 222 20.23 -6.20 -5.89
N GLU A 223 21.18 -6.44 -5.00
CA GLU A 223 22.52 -6.87 -5.34
C GLU A 223 22.53 -8.28 -5.96
N THR A 224 21.77 -9.23 -5.40
CA THR A 224 21.64 -10.58 -5.98
C THR A 224 21.09 -10.51 -7.40
N LYS A 225 20.03 -9.72 -7.63
CA LYS A 225 19.44 -9.50 -8.95
C LYS A 225 20.43 -8.84 -9.91
N ASN A 226 21.19 -7.85 -9.45
CA ASN A 226 22.20 -7.18 -10.27
C ASN A 226 23.36 -8.11 -10.64
N LYS A 227 23.79 -9.00 -9.72
CA LYS A 227 24.80 -10.03 -10.00
C LYS A 227 24.30 -11.00 -11.07
N LEU A 228 23.07 -11.50 -10.94
CA LEU A 228 22.45 -12.36 -11.95
C LEU A 228 22.38 -11.68 -13.31
N TRP A 229 21.91 -10.43 -13.35
CA TRP A 229 21.84 -9.64 -14.58
C TRP A 229 23.22 -9.41 -15.22
N SER A 230 24.24 -9.12 -14.42
CA SER A 230 25.62 -8.93 -14.90
C SER A 230 26.19 -10.23 -15.48
N ASN A 231 25.98 -11.36 -14.81
CA ASN A 231 26.39 -12.68 -15.28
C ASN A 231 25.68 -13.07 -16.59
N GLU A 232 24.41 -12.68 -16.74
CA GLU A 232 23.65 -12.89 -17.97
C GLU A 232 24.23 -12.05 -19.12
N ILE A 233 24.49 -10.76 -18.89
CA ILE A 233 25.17 -9.90 -19.87
C ILE A 233 26.51 -10.51 -20.30
N GLU A 234 27.30 -11.04 -19.38
CA GLU A 234 28.57 -11.70 -19.69
C GLU A 234 28.39 -12.99 -20.50
N SER A 235 27.36 -13.76 -20.20
CA SER A 235 27.00 -14.97 -20.93
C SER A 235 26.57 -14.67 -22.36
N VAL A 236 25.78 -13.61 -22.56
CA VAL A 236 25.38 -13.10 -23.87
C VAL A 236 26.57 -12.59 -24.66
N LYS A 237 27.49 -11.86 -24.03
CA LYS A 237 28.75 -11.42 -24.65
C LYS A 237 29.61 -12.60 -25.13
N LYS A 238 29.55 -13.75 -24.45
CA LYS A 238 30.22 -15.00 -24.86
C LYS A 238 29.50 -15.73 -26.01
N GLY A 239 28.38 -15.19 -26.50
CA GLY A 239 27.61 -15.75 -27.61
C GLY A 239 26.49 -16.71 -27.18
N LYS A 240 26.20 -16.84 -25.88
CA LYS A 240 24.97 -17.53 -25.44
C LYS A 240 23.76 -16.67 -25.79
N THR A 241 22.62 -17.32 -25.99
CA THR A 241 21.35 -16.62 -26.20
C THR A 241 20.92 -15.92 -24.91
N PRO A 242 20.38 -14.69 -24.98
CA PRO A 242 19.86 -13.99 -23.81
C PRO A 242 18.71 -14.78 -23.20
N TYR A 243 18.79 -15.03 -21.89
CA TYR A 243 17.78 -15.75 -21.13
C TYR A 243 17.26 -14.88 -19.98
N HIS A 244 15.93 -14.76 -19.89
CA HIS A 244 15.30 -14.09 -18.77
C HIS A 244 15.10 -15.08 -17.63
N ILE A 245 15.76 -14.83 -16.50
CA ILE A 245 15.69 -15.67 -15.31
C ILE A 245 14.30 -15.51 -14.68
N SER A 246 13.59 -16.62 -14.46
CA SER A 246 12.28 -16.62 -13.79
C SER A 246 12.37 -16.11 -12.35
N ASN A 247 11.33 -15.47 -11.86
CA ASN A 247 11.25 -14.95 -10.50
C ASN A 247 11.47 -16.05 -9.45
N LYS A 248 10.92 -17.27 -9.68
CA LYS A 248 11.13 -18.43 -8.80
C LYS A 248 12.63 -18.77 -8.68
N THR A 249 13.35 -18.77 -9.80
CA THR A 249 14.81 -18.99 -9.81
C THR A 249 15.59 -17.84 -9.16
N VAL A 250 15.17 -16.58 -9.30
CA VAL A 250 15.77 -15.45 -8.56
C VAL A 250 15.62 -15.65 -7.05
N LYS A 251 14.42 -16.02 -6.58
CA LYS A 251 14.18 -16.33 -5.15
C LYS A 251 15.09 -17.46 -4.66
N GLN A 252 15.32 -18.50 -5.46
CA GLN A 252 16.26 -19.57 -5.11
C GLN A 252 17.71 -19.06 -4.95
N PHE A 253 18.17 -18.16 -5.81
CA PHE A 253 19.48 -17.54 -5.67
C PHE A 253 19.57 -16.66 -4.42
N GLU A 254 18.53 -15.85 -4.12
CA GLU A 254 18.44 -15.07 -2.88
C GLU A 254 18.51 -15.98 -1.64
N LEU A 255 17.77 -17.09 -1.65
CA LEU A 255 17.77 -18.07 -0.58
C LEU A 255 19.15 -18.71 -0.41
N GLN A 256 19.81 -19.08 -1.51
CA GLN A 256 21.17 -19.62 -1.49
C GLN A 256 22.18 -18.62 -0.90
N GLU A 257 22.08 -17.34 -1.26
CA GLU A 257 22.94 -16.29 -0.69
C GLU A 257 22.69 -16.12 0.81
N LYS A 258 21.43 -16.11 1.24
CA LYS A 258 21.07 -16.10 2.68
C LYS A 258 21.66 -17.31 3.42
N PHE A 259 21.56 -18.51 2.85
CA PHE A 259 22.15 -19.72 3.43
C PHE A 259 23.67 -19.61 3.56
N LYS A 260 24.35 -19.06 2.54
CA LYS A 260 25.79 -18.82 2.60
C LYS A 260 26.14 -17.84 3.72
N GLN A 261 25.39 -16.75 3.86
CA GLN A 261 25.60 -15.77 4.92
C GLN A 261 25.39 -16.38 6.32
N LEU A 262 24.29 -17.11 6.52
CA LEU A 262 23.98 -17.77 7.81
C LEU A 262 24.99 -18.87 8.17
N LYS A 263 25.49 -19.59 7.16
CA LYS A 263 26.55 -20.58 7.34
C LYS A 263 27.86 -19.91 7.73
N ALA A 264 28.20 -18.78 7.11
CA ALA A 264 29.38 -18.00 7.45
C ALA A 264 29.29 -17.38 8.85
N SER A 265 28.11 -16.92 9.26
CA SER A 265 27.87 -16.36 10.61
C SER A 265 27.62 -17.43 11.68
N ASN A 266 27.68 -18.72 11.33
CA ASN A 266 27.37 -19.86 12.21
C ASN A 266 25.98 -19.79 12.88
N LYS A 267 25.02 -19.08 12.26
CA LYS A 267 23.63 -18.93 12.76
C LYS A 267 22.64 -19.86 12.05
N LEU A 268 23.14 -20.72 11.16
CA LEU A 268 22.33 -21.59 10.32
C LEU A 268 21.49 -22.58 11.13
N ASP A 269 22.06 -23.21 12.16
CA ASP A 269 21.33 -24.22 12.94
C ASP A 269 20.17 -23.61 13.73
N LYS A 270 20.40 -22.46 14.38
CA LYS A 270 19.35 -21.69 15.08
C LYS A 270 18.24 -21.25 14.13
N PHE A 271 18.62 -20.84 12.91
CA PHE A 271 17.67 -20.48 11.87
C PHE A 271 16.80 -21.68 11.46
N MET A 272 17.42 -22.84 11.23
CA MET A 272 16.71 -24.07 10.86
C MET A 272 15.83 -24.59 12.00
N GLU A 273 16.29 -24.50 13.25
CA GLU A 273 15.50 -24.85 14.43
C GLU A 273 14.26 -23.97 14.53
N THR A 274 14.44 -22.65 14.40
CA THR A 274 13.33 -21.68 14.41
C THR A 274 12.35 -21.96 13.28
N LYS A 275 12.84 -22.24 12.07
CA LYS A 275 12.01 -22.59 10.91
C LYS A 275 11.23 -23.89 11.17
N ARG A 276 11.88 -24.95 11.66
CA ARG A 276 11.23 -26.22 12.02
C ARG A 276 10.16 -26.03 13.09
N LYS A 277 10.43 -25.23 14.12
CA LYS A 277 9.47 -24.90 15.18
C LYS A 277 8.25 -24.19 14.60
N ARG A 278 8.46 -23.21 13.72
CA ARG A 278 7.39 -22.46 13.05
C ARG A 278 6.53 -23.37 12.16
N ILE A 279 7.15 -24.22 11.34
CA ILE A 279 6.44 -25.19 10.49
C ILE A 279 5.65 -26.19 11.34
N SER A 280 6.26 -26.77 12.38
CA SER A 280 5.55 -27.70 13.28
C SER A 280 4.39 -27.02 14.01
N SER A 281 4.53 -25.74 14.38
CA SER A 281 3.43 -24.95 14.95
C SER A 281 2.29 -24.73 13.94
N LYS A 282 2.60 -24.42 12.68
CA LYS A 282 1.59 -24.32 11.60
C LYS A 282 0.91 -25.68 11.34
N GLU A 283 1.66 -26.76 11.23
CA GLU A 283 1.11 -28.11 11.03
C GLU A 283 0.16 -28.51 12.17
N LYS A 284 0.51 -28.17 13.42
CA LYS A 284 -0.36 -28.38 14.59
C LYS A 284 -1.68 -27.62 14.53
N THR A 285 -1.75 -26.48 13.84
CA THR A 285 -3.03 -25.76 13.69
C THR A 285 -3.99 -26.46 12.73
N PHE A 286 -3.47 -27.26 11.78
CA PHE A 286 -4.30 -28.05 10.85
C PHE A 286 -4.71 -29.41 11.41
N LEU A 287 -4.13 -29.87 12.52
CA LEU A 287 -4.49 -31.13 13.15
C LEU A 287 -5.82 -31.00 13.93
N PRO A 288 -6.75 -31.97 13.78
CA PRO A 288 -7.99 -31.95 14.54
C PRO A 288 -7.69 -32.04 16.05
N GLN A 289 -8.32 -31.16 16.83
CA GLN A 289 -8.17 -31.17 18.29
C GLN A 289 -8.67 -32.52 18.83
N ARG A 290 -7.80 -33.22 19.58
CA ARG A 290 -8.18 -34.47 20.25
C ARG A 290 -9.37 -34.19 21.17
N ARG A 291 -10.48 -34.89 20.92
CA ARG A 291 -11.63 -34.88 21.84
C ARG A 291 -11.16 -35.52 23.15
N SER A 292 -11.32 -34.81 24.25
CA SER A 292 -11.18 -35.36 25.60
C SER A 292 -12.20 -36.50 25.73
N PHE A 293 -11.70 -37.74 25.75
CA PHE A 293 -12.52 -38.88 26.16
C PHE A 293 -12.55 -38.84 27.68
N ASP A 294 -13.62 -38.27 28.23
CA ASP A 294 -13.92 -38.36 29.65
C ASP A 294 -14.11 -39.85 29.97
N GLN A 295 -13.09 -40.45 30.58
CA GLN A 295 -13.16 -41.78 31.15
C GLN A 295 -13.98 -41.67 32.43
N ASP A 296 -15.29 -41.72 32.29
CA ASP A 296 -16.18 -42.07 33.39
C ASP A 296 -15.90 -43.54 33.74
N GLU A 297 -14.85 -43.77 34.55
CA GLU A 297 -14.62 -45.06 35.19
C GLU A 297 -15.71 -45.31 36.24
N ASN A 298 -16.51 -46.35 35.99
CA ASN A 298 -17.44 -47.00 36.91
C ASN A 298 -16.70 -47.71 38.05
#